data_AF-A0A9W9Z506-F1
#
_entry.id   AF-A0A9W9Z506-F1
#
_cell.length_a   1.000
_cell.length_b   1.000
_cell.length_c   1.000
_cell.angle_alpha   90.00
_cell.angle_beta   90.00
_cell.angle_gamma   90.00
#
_symmetry.space_group_name_H-M   'P 1'
#
loop_
_entity.id
_entity.type
_entity.pdbx_description
1 polymer ?
#
loop_
_entity_poly.entity_id
_entity_poly.type
_entity_poly.pdbx_seq_one_letter_code
_entity_poly.pdbx_strand_id
1 'polypeptide(L)'
;MLVLILALLLSDQETVSAMGRIKPSRGDFAISELSAEKKEKFLDEHNKFRGMVDPPAADMEYLFWDENLANLAQMWSNQCVWDHGFVEFGDEYPNDVPFKRVGQNLARNGELLTTRSQRREVVP
;
A
#
# COMPACT_ATOMS: atom_id res chain seq x y z
N MET A 1 31.88 -39.16 6.00
CA MET A 1 30.70 -39.06 6.88
C MET A 1 31.15 -38.24 8.09
N LEU A 2 30.72 -37.02 8.41
CA LEU A 2 29.39 -36.41 8.31
C LEU A 2 29.48 -34.89 8.69
N VAL A 3 30.43 -34.11 8.18
CA VAL A 3 30.60 -32.67 8.55
C VAL A 3 30.40 -31.70 7.37
N LEU A 4 29.68 -32.13 6.33
CA LEU A 4 29.36 -31.30 5.15
C LEU A 4 27.85 -31.10 4.93
N ILE A 5 27.00 -31.50 5.89
CA ILE A 5 25.53 -31.42 5.77
C ILE A 5 24.93 -30.17 6.46
N LEU A 6 25.71 -29.38 7.20
CA LEU A 6 25.16 -28.18 7.86
C LEU A 6 25.24 -26.89 7.02
N ALA A 7 25.66 -26.97 5.75
CA ALA A 7 25.72 -25.84 4.81
C ALA A 7 24.68 -25.90 3.68
N LEU A 8 23.69 -26.80 3.77
CA LEU A 8 22.65 -27.03 2.76
C LEU A 8 21.22 -26.79 3.29
N LEU A 9 21.04 -25.82 4.18
CA LEU A 9 19.78 -25.06 4.23
C LEU A 9 20.02 -23.70 3.59
N LEU A 10 20.39 -23.76 2.30
CA LEU A 10 20.26 -22.63 1.39
C LEU A 10 18.78 -22.33 1.21
N SER A 11 18.46 -21.05 1.33
CA SER A 11 17.39 -20.37 0.61
C SER A 11 15.96 -20.70 1.04
N ASP A 12 15.50 -20.05 2.11
CA ASP A 12 14.27 -19.25 1.95
C ASP A 12 14.69 -17.80 1.74
N GLN A 13 15.15 -17.56 0.52
CA GLN A 13 15.00 -16.24 -0.07
C GLN A 13 13.49 -16.02 -0.15
N GLU A 14 12.92 -15.37 0.86
CA GLU A 14 11.63 -14.68 0.78
C GLU A 14 11.78 -13.52 -0.23
N THR A 15 12.15 -13.82 -1.46
CA THR A 15 11.63 -13.10 -2.61
C THR A 15 10.20 -13.56 -2.76
N VAL A 16 9.35 -13.07 -1.87
CA VAL A 16 7.96 -12.82 -2.20
C VAL A 16 7.99 -11.79 -3.32
N SER A 17 8.20 -12.27 -4.55
CA SER A 17 7.65 -11.58 -5.69
C SER A 17 6.17 -11.48 -5.38
N ALA A 18 5.66 -10.26 -5.21
CA ALA A 18 4.24 -9.97 -5.07
C ALA A 18 3.53 -10.34 -6.38
N MET A 19 3.55 -11.62 -6.72
CA MET A 19 3.04 -12.17 -7.95
C MET A 19 1.51 -12.15 -7.84
N GLY A 20 0.90 -11.03 -8.25
CA GLY A 20 -0.53 -10.96 -8.55
C GLY A 20 -1.52 -11.01 -7.38
N ARG A 21 -1.11 -10.67 -6.15
CA ARG A 21 -2.08 -10.57 -5.03
C ARG A 21 -2.94 -9.30 -5.16
N ILE A 22 -4.14 -9.48 -5.71
CA ILE A 22 -5.10 -8.37 -5.93
C ILE A 22 -6.00 -8.08 -4.72
N LYS A 23 -6.13 -9.01 -3.78
CA LYS A 23 -6.96 -8.93 -2.57
C LYS A 23 -6.14 -9.22 -1.30
N PRO A 24 -6.37 -8.51 -0.18
CA PRO A 24 -5.81 -8.86 1.11
C PRO A 24 -6.43 -10.17 1.65
N SER A 25 -5.66 -10.88 2.46
CA SER A 25 -6.14 -11.99 3.29
C SER A 25 -6.44 -11.49 4.71
N ARG A 26 -7.10 -12.31 5.54
CA ARG A 26 -7.33 -11.99 6.96
C ARG A 26 -6.08 -11.56 7.73
N GLY A 27 -4.93 -12.16 7.42
CA GLY A 27 -3.66 -11.86 8.10
C GLY A 27 -3.06 -10.51 7.73
N ASP A 28 -3.52 -9.89 6.64
CA ASP A 28 -3.04 -8.59 6.19
C ASP A 28 -3.82 -7.42 6.82
N PHE A 29 -4.92 -7.70 7.54
CA PHE A 29 -5.82 -6.67 8.04
C PHE A 29 -5.10 -5.62 8.89
N ALA A 30 -5.25 -4.35 8.50
CA ALA A 30 -4.65 -3.22 9.16
C ALA A 30 -5.57 -2.00 9.06
N ILE A 31 -5.50 -1.13 10.07
CA ILE A 31 -6.15 0.18 10.07
C ILE A 31 -5.08 1.22 9.76
N SER A 32 -5.41 2.24 8.95
CA SER A 32 -4.46 3.31 8.64
C SER A 32 -4.01 4.07 9.89
N GLU A 33 -2.70 4.27 10.00
CA GLU A 33 -2.06 4.96 11.14
C GLU A 33 -1.96 6.49 10.93
N LEU A 34 -2.52 7.01 9.82
CA LEU A 34 -2.49 8.43 9.51
C LEU A 34 -3.31 9.27 10.51
N SER A 35 -2.70 10.35 11.02
CA SER A 35 -3.40 11.35 11.82
C SER A 35 -4.41 12.13 10.96
N ALA A 36 -5.43 12.71 11.62
CA ALA A 36 -6.42 13.55 10.94
C ALA A 36 -5.78 14.69 10.12
N GLU A 37 -4.74 15.33 10.67
CA GLU A 37 -3.98 16.38 9.99
C GLU A 37 -3.32 15.87 8.69
N LYS A 38 -2.73 14.65 8.71
CA LYS A 38 -2.13 14.06 7.51
C LYS A 38 -3.19 13.73 6.46
N LYS A 39 -4.34 13.22 6.88
CA LYS A 39 -5.47 12.89 6.00
C LYS A 39 -5.98 14.15 5.29
N GLU A 40 -6.21 15.23 6.04
CA GLU A 40 -6.63 16.53 5.52
C GLU A 40 -5.61 17.09 4.54
N LYS A 41 -4.32 17.09 4.91
CA LYS A 41 -3.25 17.57 4.03
C LYS A 41 -3.17 16.80 2.71
N PHE A 42 -3.32 15.47 2.74
CA PHE A 42 -3.36 14.69 1.51
C PHE A 42 -4.55 15.08 0.64
N LEU A 43 -5.73 15.22 1.24
CA LEU A 43 -6.96 15.55 0.52
C LEU A 43 -6.89 16.95 -0.12
N ASP A 44 -6.40 17.93 0.63
CA ASP A 44 -6.27 19.31 0.19
C ASP A 44 -5.30 19.46 -0.98
N GLU A 45 -4.13 18.84 -0.91
CA GLU A 45 -3.17 18.89 -2.02
C GLU A 45 -3.72 18.18 -3.27
N HIS A 46 -4.42 17.05 -3.14
CA HIS A 46 -5.07 16.42 -4.30
C HIS A 46 -6.13 17.32 -4.92
N ASN A 47 -7.03 17.88 -4.13
CA ASN A 47 -8.10 18.76 -4.64
C ASN A 47 -7.54 20.05 -5.23
N LYS A 48 -6.48 20.63 -4.65
CA LYS A 48 -5.76 21.78 -5.21
C LYS A 48 -5.22 21.48 -6.61
N PHE A 49 -4.46 20.41 -6.79
CA PHE A 49 -3.90 20.09 -8.12
C PHE A 49 -4.98 19.67 -9.13
N ARG A 50 -6.05 18.99 -8.68
CA ARG A 50 -7.24 18.71 -9.52
C ARG A 50 -7.92 20.00 -10.02
N GLY A 51 -7.93 21.05 -9.20
CA GLY A 51 -8.47 22.36 -9.57
C GLY A 51 -7.53 23.22 -10.44
N MET A 52 -6.27 22.81 -10.61
CA MET A 52 -5.24 23.54 -11.36
C MET A 52 -4.91 22.92 -12.72
N VAL A 53 -5.67 21.91 -13.16
CA VAL A 53 -5.42 21.26 -14.45
C VAL A 53 -5.61 22.22 -15.63
N ASP A 54 -4.75 22.07 -16.65
CA ASP A 54 -4.79 22.85 -17.89
C ASP A 54 -4.72 21.89 -19.09
N PRO A 55 -5.72 21.88 -20.00
CA PRO A 55 -6.92 22.73 -19.99
C PRO A 55 -7.87 22.44 -18.80
N PRO A 56 -8.73 23.40 -18.41
CA PRO A 56 -9.70 23.19 -17.35
C PRO A 56 -10.61 21.99 -17.63
N ALA A 57 -10.80 21.14 -16.64
CA ALA A 57 -11.69 20.00 -16.74
C ALA A 57 -13.14 20.42 -16.48
N ALA A 58 -14.06 20.02 -17.35
CA ALA A 58 -15.49 20.34 -17.23
C ALA A 58 -16.21 19.53 -16.14
N ASP A 59 -15.64 18.42 -15.70
CA ASP A 59 -16.28 17.45 -14.80
C ASP A 59 -15.28 16.80 -13.82
N MET A 60 -14.42 17.64 -13.22
CA MET A 60 -13.47 17.17 -12.21
C MET A 60 -14.16 17.07 -10.84
N GLU A 61 -14.41 15.84 -10.38
CA GLU A 61 -15.06 15.61 -9.08
C GLU A 61 -14.20 16.07 -7.90
N TYR A 62 -14.83 16.49 -6.81
CA TYR A 62 -14.14 16.79 -5.57
C TYR A 62 -13.85 15.51 -4.79
N LEU A 63 -12.61 15.31 -4.33
CA LEU A 63 -12.26 14.16 -3.53
C LEU A 63 -12.68 14.34 -2.07
N PHE A 64 -13.09 13.25 -1.45
CA PHE A 64 -13.27 13.10 -0.01
C PHE A 64 -12.40 11.94 0.50
N TRP A 65 -12.11 11.96 1.81
CA TRP A 65 -11.38 10.87 2.44
C TRP A 65 -12.27 9.63 2.62
N ASP A 66 -11.74 8.45 2.33
CA ASP A 66 -12.40 7.17 2.58
C ASP A 66 -11.51 6.28 3.47
N GLU A 67 -12.00 5.93 4.64
CA GLU A 67 -11.23 5.15 5.62
C GLU A 67 -10.98 3.70 5.17
N ASN A 68 -11.86 3.14 4.33
CA ASN A 68 -11.64 1.78 3.82
C ASN A 68 -10.52 1.77 2.78
N LEU A 69 -10.45 2.78 1.91
CA LEU A 69 -9.32 2.95 0.99
C LEU A 69 -8.00 3.18 1.76
N ALA A 70 -8.03 3.96 2.84
CA ALA A 70 -6.87 4.17 3.69
C ALA A 70 -6.37 2.87 4.34
N ASN A 71 -7.29 2.05 4.86
CA ASN A 71 -6.97 0.73 5.40
C ASN A 71 -6.39 -0.17 4.32
N LEU A 72 -6.97 -0.21 3.12
CA LEU A 72 -6.46 -1.00 1.99
C LEU A 72 -5.04 -0.58 1.59
N ALA A 73 -4.76 0.71 1.58
CA ALA A 73 -3.42 1.24 1.35
C ALA A 73 -2.44 0.82 2.46
N GLN A 74 -2.85 0.87 3.74
CA GLN A 74 -2.02 0.43 4.87
C GLN A 74 -1.70 -1.08 4.78
N MET A 75 -2.71 -1.91 4.46
CA MET A 75 -2.51 -3.36 4.31
C MET A 75 -1.46 -3.67 3.23
N TRP A 76 -1.42 -2.89 2.14
CA TRP A 76 -0.43 -3.02 1.08
C TRP A 76 0.94 -2.47 1.46
N SER A 77 1.00 -1.27 2.04
CA SER A 77 2.26 -0.64 2.43
C SER A 77 3.01 -1.47 3.47
N ASN A 78 2.29 -2.13 4.38
CA ASN A 78 2.84 -3.05 5.39
C ASN A 78 3.60 -4.25 4.79
N GLN A 79 3.30 -4.63 3.54
CA GLN A 79 4.03 -5.69 2.83
C GLN A 79 5.49 -5.27 2.53
N CYS A 80 5.79 -3.97 2.51
CA CYS A 80 7.10 -3.41 2.17
C CYS A 80 7.60 -3.85 0.78
N VAL A 81 6.68 -4.01 -0.17
CA VAL A 81 6.99 -4.37 -1.57
C VAL A 81 6.80 -3.16 -2.47
N TRP A 82 7.80 -2.85 -3.29
CA TRP A 82 7.73 -1.78 -4.28
C TRP A 82 7.15 -2.30 -5.61
N ASP A 83 5.86 -2.63 -5.57
CA ASP A 83 5.06 -3.01 -6.73
C ASP A 83 3.58 -2.65 -6.46
N HIS A 84 2.74 -2.70 -7.49
CA HIS A 84 1.29 -2.63 -7.32
C HIS A 84 0.74 -3.92 -6.71
N GLY A 85 -0.38 -3.82 -5.98
CA GLY A 85 -0.90 -4.92 -5.18
C GLY A 85 -2.41 -4.91 -4.98
N PHE A 86 -2.86 -4.78 -3.73
CA PHE A 86 -4.28 -4.87 -3.39
C PHE A 86 -5.10 -3.76 -4.07
N VAL A 87 -5.89 -4.16 -5.06
CA VAL A 87 -6.79 -3.29 -5.84
C VAL A 87 -8.25 -3.65 -5.62
N GLU A 88 -8.52 -4.68 -4.83
CA GLU A 88 -9.84 -5.17 -4.45
C GLU A 88 -9.86 -5.45 -2.96
N PHE A 89 -11.01 -5.25 -2.32
CA PHE A 89 -11.21 -5.66 -0.95
C PHE A 89 -11.35 -7.20 -0.89
N GLY A 90 -10.77 -7.80 0.15
CA GLY A 90 -10.87 -9.23 0.40
C GLY A 90 -12.26 -9.60 0.87
N ASP A 91 -12.67 -10.85 0.64
CA ASP A 91 -14.00 -11.34 1.04
C ASP A 91 -14.20 -11.33 2.58
N GLU A 92 -13.10 -11.23 3.34
CA GLU A 92 -13.07 -11.15 4.80
C GLU A 92 -12.96 -9.71 5.34
N TYR A 93 -13.03 -8.68 4.47
CA TYR A 93 -12.98 -7.29 4.91
C TYR A 93 -14.26 -6.92 5.70
N PRO A 94 -14.16 -6.28 6.88
CA PRO A 94 -15.27 -6.21 7.83
C PRO A 94 -16.37 -5.20 7.46
N ASN A 95 -16.11 -4.30 6.50
CA ASN A 95 -17.04 -3.25 6.12
C ASN A 95 -17.53 -3.45 4.69
N ASP A 96 -18.79 -3.10 4.43
CA ASP A 96 -19.30 -2.98 3.07
C ASP A 96 -18.64 -1.79 2.38
N VAL A 97 -18.21 -2.01 1.14
CA VAL A 97 -17.48 -1.02 0.33
C VAL A 97 -18.14 -0.89 -1.04
N PRO A 98 -18.42 0.32 -1.52
CA PRO A 98 -19.10 0.51 -2.80
C PRO A 98 -18.19 0.30 -4.02
N PHE A 99 -16.92 -0.08 -3.80
CA PHE A 99 -15.90 -0.16 -4.84
C PHE A 99 -15.59 -1.61 -5.21
N LYS A 100 -15.65 -1.93 -6.51
CA LYS A 100 -15.21 -3.24 -7.01
C LYS A 100 -13.71 -3.32 -7.18
N ARG A 101 -13.10 -2.27 -7.73
CA ARG A 101 -11.66 -2.12 -7.95
C ARG A 101 -11.24 -0.68 -7.70
N VAL A 102 -10.01 -0.48 -7.24
CA VAL A 102 -9.45 0.84 -6.92
C VAL A 102 -8.11 1.05 -7.62
N GLY A 103 -7.75 2.30 -7.88
CA GLY A 103 -6.43 2.68 -8.39
C GLY A 103 -5.37 2.72 -7.29
N GLN A 104 -4.10 2.81 -7.68
CA GLN A 104 -2.97 2.92 -6.75
C GLN A 104 -1.92 3.89 -7.29
N ASN A 105 -1.48 4.82 -6.44
CA ASN A 105 -0.28 5.61 -6.65
C ASN A 105 0.74 5.22 -5.58
N LEU A 106 2.00 5.00 -5.98
CA LEU A 106 3.07 4.58 -5.08
C LEU A 106 4.12 5.68 -4.96
N ALA A 107 4.60 5.90 -3.73
CA ALA A 107 5.72 6.79 -3.45
C ALA A 107 6.66 6.11 -2.46
N ARG A 108 7.97 6.33 -2.62
CA ARG A 108 9.00 5.92 -1.66
C ARG A 108 10.04 7.02 -1.58
N ASN A 109 10.64 7.21 -0.41
CA ASN A 109 11.84 8.03 -0.30
C ASN A 109 13.00 7.35 -1.06
N GLY A 110 13.87 8.14 -1.68
CA GLY A 110 14.98 7.68 -2.52
C GLY A 110 16.18 7.13 -1.75
N GLU A 111 16.14 7.09 -0.42
CA GLU A 111 17.16 6.40 0.36
C GLU A 111 17.15 4.92 0.02
N LEU A 112 18.32 4.39 -0.35
CA LEU A 112 18.48 2.98 -0.67
C LEU A 112 18.28 2.16 0.62
N LEU A 113 17.06 1.71 0.89
CA LEU A 113 16.75 0.90 2.08
C LEU A 113 17.33 -0.51 1.89
N THR A 114 18.59 -0.67 2.30
CA THR A 114 19.36 -1.91 2.16
C THR A 114 18.86 -3.05 3.05
N THR A 115 18.05 -2.75 4.07
CA THR A 115 17.58 -3.75 5.05
C THR A 115 16.06 -3.73 5.27
N ARG A 116 15.49 -4.87 5.68
CA ARG A 116 14.06 -5.02 6.01
C ARG A 116 13.63 -4.17 7.21
N SER A 117 14.54 -3.89 8.15
CA SER A 117 14.28 -2.99 9.29
C SER A 117 14.04 -1.55 8.81
N GLN A 118 14.91 -1.05 7.93
CA GLN A 118 14.79 0.28 7.35
C GLN A 118 13.52 0.43 6.49
N ARG A 119 13.06 -0.64 5.83
CA ARG A 119 11.80 -0.63 5.06
C ARG A 119 10.55 -0.44 5.93
N ARG A 120 10.56 -0.89 7.18
CA ARG A 120 9.42 -0.74 8.10
C ARG A 120 9.35 0.62 8.78
N GLU A 121 10.49 1.32 8.91
CA GLU A 121 10.55 2.64 9.55
C GLU A 121 10.13 3.79 8.63
N VAL A 122 10.17 3.59 7.31
CA VAL A 122 9.86 4.63 6.30
C VAL A 122 8.41 4.56 5.83
N VAL A 123 7.72 3.44 6.07
CA VAL A 123 6.28 3.33 5.82
C VAL A 123 5.56 3.87 7.06
N PRO A 124 4.78 4.95 6.94
CA PRO A 124 4.03 5.51 8.05
C PRO A 124 2.88 4.62 8.53
#